data_AF-A0A976FP91-F1
#
_entry.id   AF-A0A976FP91-F1
#
_cell.length_a   1.000
_cell.length_b   1.000
_cell.length_c   1.000
_cell.angle_alpha   90.00
_cell.angle_beta   90.00
_cell.angle_gamma   90.00
#
_symmetry.space_group_name_H-M   'P 1'
#
loop_
_entity.id
_entity.type
_entity.pdbx_description
1 polymer ?
#
loop_
_entity_poly.entity_id
_entity_poly.type
_entity_poly.pdbx_seq_one_letter_code
_entity_poly.pdbx_strand_id
1 'polypeptide(L)'
;MAPSPTSEQHSNKVIDSAPTRSYSKRGDGFSVQETEGLLQEVRNRWQDGWDIIAEVHNAQFPGHKRTAGSLKRKFAKLYRTKSNTTVKPKHARIAAMAKKVREEMRGQRRGLAASSRMLGDDLASETDAGVGVQDVHPDLNEVEIITYQSVTQPHSVPEDTITATEHELRQTLTQSVPMSQESVDAWQAAIDRWPVASEQLRRMRSRIECGETMSSQDLAQTVLLMLLESQHQRDLERDQEREERRLERQRWHDEMHEQRCRYEQERIEDRRRNDQFMQVMTTLVGQIAAGQQRSGLN
;
A
#
# COMPACT_ATOMS: atom_id res chain seq x y z
N MET A 1 42.20 -70.25 8.15
CA MET A 1 40.82 -70.06 7.67
C MET A 1 39.99 -69.57 8.85
N ALA A 2 39.34 -68.40 8.71
CA ALA A 2 38.26 -67.72 9.47
C ALA A 2 38.00 -68.04 10.98
N PRO A 3 37.33 -67.15 11.76
CA PRO A 3 37.23 -65.68 11.71
C PRO A 3 37.43 -65.01 13.10
N SER A 4 37.46 -63.67 13.12
CA SER A 4 37.40 -62.83 14.33
C SER A 4 36.13 -63.08 15.17
N PRO A 5 36.17 -62.70 16.47
CA PRO A 5 35.06 -61.97 17.03
C PRO A 5 35.47 -60.71 17.81
N THR A 6 34.65 -59.69 17.56
CA THR A 6 34.53 -58.38 18.16
C THR A 6 34.03 -58.46 19.61
N SER A 7 34.65 -57.70 20.50
CA SER A 7 34.01 -57.11 21.70
C SER A 7 34.90 -55.99 22.22
N GLU A 8 34.38 -54.76 22.21
CA GLU A 8 34.03 -54.08 23.46
C GLU A 8 33.52 -52.65 23.22
N GLN A 9 32.43 -52.37 23.93
CA GLN A 9 32.14 -51.10 24.60
C GLN A 9 31.76 -49.86 23.78
N HIS A 10 30.44 -49.63 23.77
CA HIS A 10 29.79 -48.45 24.34
C HIS A 10 30.50 -47.09 24.15
N SER A 11 29.99 -46.30 23.21
CA SER A 11 29.53 -44.96 23.58
C SER A 11 28.37 -44.54 22.67
N ASN A 12 27.18 -44.56 23.27
CA ASN A 12 26.04 -43.77 22.81
C ASN A 12 26.47 -42.30 22.86
N LYS A 13 27.01 -41.78 21.76
CA LYS A 13 27.08 -40.33 21.56
C LYS A 13 25.77 -39.91 20.91
N VAL A 14 24.80 -39.68 21.78
CA VAL A 14 23.71 -38.73 21.57
C VAL A 14 24.37 -37.45 21.09
N ILE A 15 24.40 -37.24 19.78
CA ILE A 15 24.65 -35.91 19.24
C ILE A 15 23.34 -35.20 19.45
N ASP A 16 23.24 -34.53 20.61
CA ASP A 16 22.38 -33.39 20.81
C ASP A 16 22.63 -32.43 19.65
N SER A 17 21.83 -32.56 18.59
CA SER A 17 21.62 -31.49 17.63
C SER A 17 20.77 -30.44 18.34
N ALA A 18 21.37 -29.79 19.34
CA ALA A 18 20.88 -28.52 19.82
C ALA A 18 20.74 -27.63 18.58
N PRO A 19 19.58 -27.00 18.34
CA PRO A 19 19.45 -26.04 17.26
C PRO A 19 20.40 -24.91 17.60
N THR A 20 21.57 -24.90 16.95
CA THR A 20 22.48 -23.76 16.99
C THR A 20 21.66 -22.58 16.51
N ARG A 21 21.24 -21.75 17.46
CA ARG A 21 20.47 -20.54 17.25
C ARG A 21 21.36 -19.61 16.44
N SER A 22 21.33 -19.78 15.12
CA SER A 22 22.09 -19.00 14.17
C SER A 22 21.55 -17.58 14.26
N TYR A 23 22.28 -16.74 14.98
CA TYR A 23 21.99 -15.31 15.00
C TYR A 23 22.13 -14.81 13.56
N SER A 24 21.05 -14.19 13.07
CA SER A 24 21.00 -13.60 11.73
C SER A 24 22.09 -12.53 11.63
N LYS A 25 23.18 -12.82 10.89
CA LYS A 25 24.16 -11.80 10.50
C LYS A 25 23.45 -10.83 9.57
N ARG A 26 23.79 -9.53 9.62
CA ARG A 26 23.22 -8.53 8.69
C ARG A 26 23.36 -9.03 7.25
N GLY A 27 22.23 -9.15 6.54
CA GLY A 27 22.17 -9.71 5.19
C GLY A 27 21.72 -11.17 5.10
N ASP A 28 21.49 -11.86 6.23
CA ASP A 28 20.93 -13.20 6.21
C ASP A 28 19.46 -13.15 5.74
N GLY A 29 19.21 -13.88 4.67
CA GLY A 29 17.93 -13.92 3.99
C GLY A 29 16.86 -14.55 4.87
N PHE A 30 15.65 -14.67 4.32
CA PHE A 30 14.61 -15.42 5.00
C PHE A 30 14.87 -16.92 4.85
N SER A 31 14.98 -17.63 5.96
CA SER A 31 15.04 -19.10 5.91
C SER A 31 13.72 -19.67 5.38
N VAL A 32 13.74 -20.92 4.91
CA VAL A 32 12.54 -21.59 4.41
C VAL A 32 11.50 -21.72 5.52
N GLN A 33 11.92 -22.09 6.73
CA GLN A 33 11.06 -22.24 7.90
C GLN A 33 10.50 -20.89 8.38
N GLU A 34 11.33 -19.85 8.41
CA GLU A 34 10.89 -18.47 8.70
C GLU A 34 9.86 -17.99 7.67
N THR A 35 10.06 -18.32 6.39
CA THR A 35 9.13 -17.96 5.33
C THR A 35 7.78 -18.69 5.48
N GLU A 36 7.78 -19.97 5.85
CA GLU A 36 6.54 -20.72 6.11
C GLU A 36 5.81 -20.20 7.36
N GLY A 37 6.55 -19.89 8.44
CA GLY A 37 6.01 -19.27 9.65
C GLY A 37 5.31 -17.93 9.37
N LEU A 38 5.99 -17.06 8.60
CA LEU A 38 5.43 -15.79 8.15
C LEU A 38 4.08 -15.97 7.41
N LEU A 39 3.98 -16.96 6.53
CA LEU A 39 2.72 -17.17 5.79
C LEU A 39 1.58 -17.61 6.70
N GLN A 40 1.86 -18.41 7.73
CA GLN A 40 0.87 -18.84 8.69
C GLN A 40 0.39 -17.68 9.59
N GLU A 41 1.31 -16.81 10.01
CA GLU A 41 1.01 -15.64 10.82
C GLU A 41 0.19 -14.61 10.04
N VAL A 42 0.56 -14.33 8.79
CA VAL A 42 -0.21 -13.46 7.90
C VAL A 42 -1.61 -14.03 7.67
N ARG A 43 -1.73 -15.34 7.43
CA ARG A 43 -3.04 -15.98 7.25
C ARG A 43 -3.96 -15.77 8.45
N ASN A 44 -3.43 -15.87 9.67
CA ASN A 44 -4.20 -15.81 10.90
C ASN A 44 -4.49 -14.37 11.39
N ARG A 45 -3.59 -13.42 11.13
CA ARG A 45 -3.58 -12.10 11.81
C ARG A 45 -3.40 -10.91 10.87
N TRP A 46 -3.64 -11.07 9.57
CA TRP A 46 -3.49 -9.95 8.62
C TRP A 46 -4.39 -8.74 8.93
N GLN A 47 -5.48 -8.93 9.68
CA GLN A 47 -6.40 -7.85 10.08
C GLN A 47 -5.85 -7.01 11.24
N ASP A 48 -5.06 -7.63 12.11
CA ASP A 48 -4.50 -7.01 13.31
C ASP A 48 -3.38 -6.00 12.96
N GLY A 49 -2.83 -6.12 11.75
CA GLY A 49 -1.82 -5.22 11.22
C GLY A 49 -0.41 -5.83 11.21
N TRP A 50 0.47 -5.20 10.43
CA TRP A 50 1.82 -5.72 10.19
C TRP A 50 2.75 -5.60 11.40
N ASP A 51 2.49 -4.67 12.32
CA ASP A 51 3.29 -4.48 13.52
C ASP A 51 3.09 -5.62 14.51
N ILE A 52 1.83 -6.06 14.71
CA ILE A 52 1.49 -7.24 15.53
C ILE A 52 2.06 -8.51 14.91
N ILE A 53 1.98 -8.65 13.59
CA ILE A 53 2.61 -9.78 12.88
C ILE A 53 4.12 -9.79 13.12
N ALA A 54 4.78 -8.64 13.07
CA ALA A 54 6.22 -8.54 13.31
C ALA A 54 6.60 -8.90 14.74
N GLU A 55 5.82 -8.47 15.73
CA GLU A 55 6.02 -8.84 17.13
C GLU A 55 5.94 -10.35 17.34
N VAL A 56 4.87 -10.98 16.84
CA VAL A 56 4.65 -12.43 16.94
C VAL A 56 5.72 -13.21 16.19
N HIS A 57 6.06 -12.78 14.98
CA HIS A 57 7.11 -13.40 14.16
C HIS A 57 8.47 -13.33 14.88
N ASN A 58 8.81 -12.19 15.48
CA ASN A 58 10.06 -12.05 16.22
C ASN A 58 10.08 -12.86 17.52
N ALA A 59 8.91 -13.10 18.14
CA ALA A 59 8.79 -14.01 19.27
C ALA A 59 9.04 -15.48 18.86
N GLN A 60 8.56 -15.88 17.67
CA GLN A 60 8.80 -17.23 17.12
C GLN A 60 10.22 -17.41 16.58
N PHE A 61 10.82 -16.36 16.02
CA PHE A 61 12.16 -16.35 15.44
C PHE A 61 13.09 -15.33 16.16
N PRO A 62 13.43 -15.55 17.44
CA PRO A 62 14.16 -14.58 18.27
C PRO A 62 15.61 -14.30 17.82
N GLY A 63 16.10 -14.99 16.79
CA GLY A 63 17.39 -14.73 16.13
C GLY A 63 17.30 -13.86 14.87
N HIS A 64 16.10 -13.59 14.37
CA HIS A 64 15.84 -12.87 13.12
C HIS A 64 14.93 -11.68 13.41
N LYS A 65 15.51 -10.56 13.84
CA LYS A 65 14.75 -9.33 14.09
C LYS A 65 14.27 -8.75 12.76
N ARG A 66 13.01 -9.00 12.42
CA ARG A 66 12.35 -8.48 11.22
C ARG A 66 11.42 -7.32 11.59
N THR A 67 11.37 -6.31 10.73
CA THR A 67 10.41 -5.20 10.84
C THR A 67 9.14 -5.51 10.05
N ALA A 68 8.02 -4.90 10.41
CA ALA A 68 6.76 -4.96 9.68
C ALA A 68 6.94 -4.73 8.17
N GLY A 69 7.71 -3.71 7.80
CA GLY A 69 8.05 -3.41 6.41
C GLY A 69 8.81 -4.54 5.69
N SER A 70 9.77 -5.17 6.37
CA SER A 70 10.55 -6.29 5.81
C SER A 70 9.70 -7.54 5.57
N LEU A 71 8.79 -7.86 6.49
CA LEU A 71 7.85 -8.98 6.37
C LEU A 71 6.84 -8.74 5.26
N LYS A 72 6.27 -7.53 5.19
CA LYS A 72 5.36 -7.11 4.12
C LYS A 72 6.02 -7.21 2.75
N ARG A 73 7.27 -6.74 2.62
CA ARG A 73 8.04 -6.84 1.37
C ARG A 73 8.34 -8.29 1.00
N LYS A 74 8.71 -9.13 1.96
CA LYS A 74 8.92 -10.57 1.75
C LYS A 74 7.64 -11.25 1.27
N PHE A 75 6.52 -11.03 1.94
CA PHE A 75 5.21 -11.56 1.56
C PHE A 75 4.81 -11.10 0.14
N ALA A 76 5.00 -9.82 -0.16
CA ALA A 76 4.75 -9.25 -1.49
C ALA A 76 5.55 -9.95 -2.59
N LYS A 77 6.83 -10.19 -2.33
CA LYS A 77 7.71 -10.91 -3.27
C LYS A 77 7.23 -12.35 -3.51
N LEU A 78 6.76 -13.05 -2.46
CA LEU A 78 6.33 -14.44 -2.57
C LEU A 78 5.09 -14.61 -3.46
N TYR A 79 4.03 -13.84 -3.24
CA TYR A 79 2.81 -14.02 -4.03
C TYR A 79 2.95 -13.50 -5.48
N ARG A 80 3.88 -12.56 -5.72
CA ARG A 80 4.21 -12.05 -7.08
C ARG A 80 5.11 -13.01 -7.87
N THR A 81 5.73 -13.98 -7.19
CA THR A 81 6.63 -14.93 -7.86
C THR A 81 5.86 -15.80 -8.86
N LYS A 82 6.28 -15.77 -10.13
CA LYS A 82 5.78 -16.67 -11.18
C LYS A 82 6.43 -18.05 -10.99
N SER A 83 5.62 -19.10 -10.86
CA SER A 83 6.10 -20.48 -10.73
C SER A 83 6.57 -20.95 -12.11
N ASN A 84 7.83 -20.71 -12.44
CA ASN A 84 8.46 -21.30 -13.61
C ASN A 84 8.95 -22.72 -13.29
N THR A 85 9.04 -23.58 -14.30
CA THR A 85 9.48 -24.99 -14.20
C THR A 85 10.89 -25.15 -13.61
N THR A 86 11.68 -24.07 -13.58
CA THR A 86 13.04 -23.99 -13.04
C THR A 86 13.12 -23.66 -11.54
N VAL A 87 12.01 -23.34 -10.88
CA VAL A 87 11.98 -23.01 -9.45
C VAL A 87 11.95 -24.29 -8.62
N LYS A 88 12.81 -24.39 -7.59
CA LYS A 88 12.82 -25.56 -6.68
C LYS A 88 11.41 -25.81 -6.14
N PRO A 89 10.94 -27.07 -6.07
CA PRO A 89 9.55 -27.40 -5.73
C PRO A 89 9.11 -26.84 -4.36
N LYS A 90 10.03 -26.76 -3.39
CA LYS A 90 9.79 -26.14 -2.09
C LYS A 90 9.42 -24.65 -2.19
N HIS A 91 10.12 -23.89 -3.04
CA HIS A 91 9.82 -22.46 -3.24
C HIS A 91 8.52 -22.27 -4.03
N ALA A 92 8.20 -23.17 -4.96
CA ALA A 92 6.91 -23.17 -5.66
C ALA A 92 5.74 -23.40 -4.69
N ARG A 93 5.87 -24.35 -3.73
CA ARG A 93 4.87 -24.58 -2.66
C ARG A 93 4.63 -23.33 -1.82
N ILE A 94 5.70 -22.68 -1.39
CA ILE A 94 5.63 -21.45 -0.58
C ILE A 94 4.98 -20.31 -1.38
N ALA A 95 5.32 -20.14 -2.66
CA ALA A 95 4.69 -19.13 -3.51
C ALA A 95 3.19 -19.42 -3.74
N ALA A 96 2.80 -20.68 -3.93
CA ALA A 96 1.40 -21.08 -4.04
C ALA A 96 0.62 -20.80 -2.74
N MET A 97 1.22 -21.10 -1.58
CA MET A 97 0.64 -20.78 -0.27
C MET A 97 0.49 -19.26 -0.09
N ALA A 98 1.49 -18.46 -0.47
CA ALA A 98 1.41 -17.01 -0.40
C ALA A 98 0.29 -16.43 -1.30
N LYS A 99 0.10 -17.00 -2.51
CA LYS A 99 -1.02 -16.64 -3.39
C LYS A 99 -2.37 -16.98 -2.77
N LYS A 100 -2.49 -18.16 -2.16
CA LYS A 100 -3.71 -18.56 -1.44
C LYS A 100 -4.03 -17.61 -0.29
N VAL A 101 -3.04 -17.28 0.55
CA VAL A 101 -3.21 -16.33 1.65
C VAL A 101 -3.64 -14.96 1.13
N ARG A 102 -3.05 -14.48 0.04
CA ARG A 102 -3.46 -13.21 -0.59
C ARG A 102 -4.90 -13.25 -1.10
N GLU A 103 -5.34 -14.37 -1.68
CA GLU A 103 -6.72 -14.52 -2.13
C GLU A 103 -7.69 -14.55 -0.94
N GLU A 104 -7.35 -15.24 0.16
CA GLU A 104 -8.15 -15.22 1.39
C GLU A 104 -8.28 -13.79 1.94
N MET A 105 -7.19 -13.02 1.98
CA MET A 105 -7.20 -11.60 2.39
C MET A 105 -8.11 -10.74 1.49
N ARG A 106 -8.14 -11.02 0.18
CA ARG A 106 -8.96 -10.28 -0.80
C ARG A 106 -10.44 -10.71 -0.73
N GLY A 107 -10.67 -12.01 -0.56
CA GLY A 107 -11.99 -12.62 -0.43
C GLY A 107 -12.70 -12.17 0.84
N GLN A 108 -12.00 -12.05 1.97
CA GLN A 108 -12.58 -11.53 3.22
C GLN A 108 -12.88 -10.02 3.14
N ARG A 109 -12.10 -9.23 2.38
CA ARG A 109 -12.43 -7.83 2.08
C ARG A 109 -13.67 -7.69 1.18
N ARG A 110 -13.97 -8.68 0.35
CA ARG A 110 -15.22 -8.77 -0.43
C ARG A 110 -16.36 -9.45 0.32
N GLY A 111 -16.07 -10.31 1.31
CA GLY A 111 -17.06 -11.11 2.04
C GLY A 111 -18.03 -10.29 2.89
N LEU A 112 -17.63 -9.09 3.32
CA LEU A 112 -18.54 -8.13 3.96
C LEU A 112 -19.48 -7.42 2.97
N ALA A 113 -19.20 -7.48 1.66
CA ALA A 113 -20.06 -6.94 0.60
C ALA A 113 -20.76 -8.01 -0.25
N ALA A 114 -20.35 -9.28 -0.14
CA ALA A 114 -20.82 -10.38 -0.98
C ALA A 114 -21.79 -11.36 -0.28
N SER A 115 -22.05 -11.20 1.02
CA SER A 115 -23.03 -12.05 1.72
C SER A 115 -24.49 -11.81 1.29
N SER A 116 -24.76 -10.87 0.37
CA SER A 116 -26.09 -10.60 -0.19
C SER A 116 -26.31 -11.20 -1.58
N ARG A 117 -25.34 -11.90 -2.20
CA ARG A 117 -25.45 -12.36 -3.61
C ARG A 117 -25.22 -13.85 -3.88
N MET A 118 -25.07 -14.70 -2.87
CA MET A 118 -24.82 -16.15 -3.07
C MET A 118 -25.93 -17.03 -2.47
N LEU A 119 -27.18 -16.65 -2.70
CA LEU A 119 -28.26 -17.62 -2.87
C LEU A 119 -28.73 -17.47 -4.32
N GLY A 120 -28.15 -18.26 -5.20
CA GLY A 120 -28.49 -18.23 -6.62
C GLY A 120 -27.32 -18.66 -7.48
N ASP A 121 -27.35 -19.95 -7.78
CA ASP A 121 -27.14 -20.50 -9.12
C ASP A 121 -25.99 -21.51 -9.19
N ASP A 122 -26.44 -22.75 -9.30
CA ASP A 122 -25.70 -23.98 -9.47
C ASP A 122 -25.76 -24.33 -10.96
N LEU A 123 -24.68 -24.94 -11.45
CA LEU A 123 -24.50 -25.60 -12.75
C LEU A 123 -24.11 -24.76 -14.00
N ALA A 124 -23.03 -25.27 -14.60
CA ALA A 124 -22.66 -25.24 -16.03
C ALA A 124 -22.14 -23.92 -16.62
N SER A 125 -20.84 -23.90 -16.95
CA SER A 125 -20.41 -24.22 -18.32
C SER A 125 -18.90 -24.24 -18.40
N GLU A 126 -18.37 -25.36 -18.90
CA GLU A 126 -17.09 -25.38 -19.61
C GLU A 126 -17.19 -24.42 -20.80
N THR A 127 -16.20 -23.54 -20.98
CA THR A 127 -15.62 -23.18 -22.28
C THR A 127 -14.44 -22.24 -22.11
N ASP A 128 -13.29 -22.76 -22.53
CA ASP A 128 -12.16 -22.11 -23.20
C ASP A 128 -12.23 -20.59 -23.45
N ALA A 129 -11.23 -19.86 -22.93
CA ALA A 129 -10.50 -18.76 -23.60
C ALA A 129 -9.68 -17.95 -22.56
N GLY A 130 -8.43 -18.36 -22.37
CA GLY A 130 -7.48 -17.68 -21.48
C GLY A 130 -6.98 -16.36 -22.06
N VAL A 131 -7.57 -15.24 -21.64
CA VAL A 131 -6.98 -13.89 -21.77
C VAL A 131 -6.46 -13.45 -20.40
N GLY A 132 -5.15 -13.58 -20.22
CA GLY A 132 -4.45 -13.20 -18.99
C GLY A 132 -4.31 -11.68 -18.86
N VAL A 133 -5.12 -11.07 -17.99
CA VAL A 133 -4.88 -9.69 -17.51
C VAL A 133 -3.92 -9.75 -16.33
N GLN A 134 -2.69 -9.31 -16.58
CA GLN A 134 -1.57 -9.33 -15.66
C GLN A 134 -1.59 -8.04 -14.82
N ASP A 135 -2.09 -8.11 -13.58
CA ASP A 135 -2.01 -7.02 -12.62
C ASP A 135 -0.55 -6.80 -12.17
N VAL A 136 0.12 -5.84 -12.79
CA VAL A 136 1.48 -5.40 -12.46
C VAL A 136 1.38 -4.27 -11.42
N HIS A 137 1.57 -4.60 -10.14
CA HIS A 137 1.81 -3.58 -9.11
C HIS A 137 3.30 -3.24 -9.04
N PRO A 138 3.70 -1.97 -9.27
CA PRO A 138 5.08 -1.51 -9.09
C PRO A 138 5.45 -1.38 -7.62
N ASP A 139 6.75 -1.54 -7.41
CA ASP A 139 7.49 -1.53 -6.16
C ASP A 139 7.70 -0.09 -5.67
N LEU A 140 7.70 0.07 -4.34
CA LEU A 140 8.08 1.31 -3.67
C LEU A 140 9.59 1.29 -3.43
N ASN A 141 10.28 2.24 -4.05
CA ASN A 141 11.67 2.57 -3.84
C ASN A 141 11.75 4.06 -3.53
N GLU A 142 12.00 4.44 -2.29
CA GLU A 142 12.49 5.76 -1.85
C GLU A 142 12.90 5.60 -0.38
N VAL A 143 14.20 5.51 -0.07
CA VAL A 143 15.19 6.58 0.11
C VAL A 143 14.93 7.38 1.39
N GLU A 144 15.88 7.20 2.32
CA GLU A 144 16.00 7.83 3.63
C GLU A 144 16.12 9.36 3.53
N ILE A 145 15.35 10.10 4.33
CA ILE A 145 15.75 11.43 4.82
C ILE A 145 15.37 11.54 6.31
N ILE A 146 16.32 11.16 7.15
CA ILE A 146 16.87 11.85 8.33
C ILE A 146 16.00 12.96 8.99
N THR A 147 15.55 12.65 10.21
CA THR A 147 15.66 13.41 11.49
C THR A 147 15.14 14.86 11.58
N TYR A 148 14.12 15.08 12.44
CA TYR A 148 14.17 16.09 13.51
C TYR A 148 13.40 15.61 14.76
N GLN A 149 14.10 15.64 15.89
CA GLN A 149 13.58 15.50 17.25
C GLN A 149 12.69 16.68 17.62
N SER A 150 11.57 16.40 18.29
CA SER A 150 10.95 17.36 19.22
C SER A 150 10.60 16.63 20.50
N VAL A 151 11.20 17.15 21.57
CA VAL A 151 11.22 16.69 22.94
C VAL A 151 9.84 16.81 23.61
N THR A 152 9.56 15.85 24.48
CA THR A 152 8.47 15.78 25.47
C THR A 152 8.46 16.96 26.46
N GLN A 153 7.27 17.51 26.73
CA GLN A 153 6.83 17.78 28.12
C GLN A 153 5.29 17.90 28.21
N PRO A 154 4.65 17.32 29.25
CA PRO A 154 3.25 17.50 29.56
C PRO A 154 3.06 18.74 30.45
N HIS A 155 2.04 19.54 30.20
CA HIS A 155 1.63 20.59 31.12
C HIS A 155 0.12 20.58 31.36
N SER A 156 -0.19 20.83 32.63
CA SER A 156 -1.39 20.54 33.39
C SER A 156 -2.62 21.37 33.02
N VAL A 157 -3.77 20.72 33.22
CA VAL A 157 -5.12 21.28 33.30
C VAL A 157 -5.23 22.23 34.51
N PRO A 158 -5.99 23.32 34.44
CA PRO A 158 -6.69 23.85 35.59
C PRO A 158 -8.19 23.54 35.47
N GLU A 159 -8.68 22.81 36.47
CA GLU A 159 -10.09 22.82 36.88
C GLU A 159 -10.42 24.22 37.39
N ASP A 160 -11.40 24.90 36.76
CA ASP A 160 -12.13 25.98 37.44
C ASP A 160 -13.61 25.62 37.50
N THR A 161 -14.05 25.50 38.73
CA THR A 161 -15.43 25.28 39.15
C THR A 161 -16.23 26.54 38.85
N ILE A 162 -17.10 26.51 37.85
CA ILE A 162 -18.12 27.55 37.65
C ILE A 162 -19.48 26.90 37.89
N THR A 163 -19.99 27.08 39.10
CA THR A 163 -21.41 26.95 39.42
C THR A 163 -22.18 28.04 38.67
N ALA A 164 -22.51 27.80 37.40
CA ALA A 164 -23.40 28.66 36.63
C ALA A 164 -24.84 28.37 37.06
N THR A 165 -25.41 29.28 37.84
CA THR A 165 -26.81 29.29 38.25
C THR A 165 -27.73 29.42 37.03
N GLU A 166 -28.77 28.59 36.98
CA GLU A 166 -29.81 28.46 35.93
C GLU A 166 -30.51 29.79 35.54
N HIS A 167 -30.29 30.87 36.30
CA HIS A 167 -30.92 32.17 36.09
C HIS A 167 -30.25 33.04 34.99
N GLU A 168 -29.04 32.73 34.54
CA GLU A 168 -28.38 33.44 33.42
C GLU A 168 -28.82 32.95 32.03
N LEU A 169 -29.27 31.69 31.91
CA LEU A 169 -29.69 31.11 30.62
C LEU A 169 -31.01 31.66 30.08
N ARG A 170 -31.76 32.43 30.88
CA ARG A 170 -33.02 33.06 30.44
C ARG A 170 -32.88 34.53 30.03
N GLN A 171 -31.75 35.18 30.27
CA GLN A 171 -31.55 36.58 29.89
C GLN A 171 -30.88 36.81 28.53
N THR A 172 -30.28 35.79 27.92
CA THR A 172 -29.63 35.93 26.60
C THR A 172 -30.58 35.76 25.41
N LEU A 173 -31.87 35.48 25.63
CA LEU A 173 -32.84 35.26 24.55
C LEU A 173 -33.46 36.56 23.98
N THR A 174 -33.18 37.72 24.55
CA THR A 174 -33.76 39.01 24.10
C THR A 174 -32.73 40.05 23.65
N GLN A 175 -31.44 39.69 23.57
CA GLN A 175 -30.43 40.61 23.06
C GLN A 175 -30.28 40.45 21.55
N SER A 176 -30.86 41.39 20.81
CA SER A 176 -30.59 41.60 19.38
C SER A 176 -29.10 41.94 19.19
N VAL A 177 -28.30 40.93 18.84
CA VAL A 177 -26.89 41.12 18.50
C VAL A 177 -26.81 41.91 17.19
N PRO A 178 -26.12 43.07 17.15
CA PRO A 178 -25.89 43.79 15.90
C PRO A 178 -25.05 42.90 14.97
N MET A 179 -25.58 42.62 13.78
CA MET A 179 -24.89 41.87 12.73
C MET A 179 -23.62 42.63 12.30
N SER A 180 -22.46 42.17 12.76
CA SER A 180 -21.15 42.64 12.28
C SER A 180 -20.99 42.29 10.81
N GLN A 181 -20.24 43.09 10.05
CA GLN A 181 -20.04 42.92 8.61
C GLN A 181 -19.43 41.55 8.24
N GLU A 182 -18.68 40.92 9.15
CA GLU A 182 -18.16 39.55 9.01
C GLU A 182 -19.26 38.48 8.92
N SER A 183 -20.44 38.71 9.51
CA SER A 183 -21.54 37.73 9.43
C SER A 183 -22.17 37.71 8.03
N VAL A 184 -22.22 38.86 7.36
CA VAL A 184 -22.78 39.00 6.01
C VAL A 184 -21.95 38.21 5.01
N ASP A 185 -20.62 38.28 5.12
CA ASP A 185 -19.69 37.52 4.27
C ASP A 185 -19.79 36.01 4.52
N ALA A 186 -19.98 35.58 5.77
CA ALA A 186 -20.16 34.17 6.11
C ALA A 186 -21.47 33.59 5.54
N TRP A 187 -22.57 34.36 5.58
CA TRP A 187 -23.83 33.96 4.94
C TRP A 187 -23.70 33.88 3.42
N GLN A 188 -23.01 34.84 2.81
CA GLN A 188 -22.82 34.85 1.36
C GLN A 188 -21.95 33.67 0.91
N ALA A 189 -20.86 33.38 1.63
CA ALA A 189 -20.04 32.20 1.37
C ALA A 189 -20.82 30.88 1.53
N ALA A 190 -21.72 30.78 2.51
CA ALA A 190 -22.58 29.61 2.67
C ALA A 190 -23.61 29.46 1.54
N ILE A 191 -24.19 30.58 1.09
CA ILE A 191 -25.14 30.63 -0.04
C ILE A 191 -24.45 30.21 -1.34
N ASP A 192 -23.22 30.66 -1.58
CA ASP A 192 -22.46 30.36 -2.80
C ASP A 192 -21.92 28.92 -2.80
N ARG A 193 -21.64 28.37 -1.62
CA ARG A 193 -21.14 27.00 -1.48
C ARG A 193 -22.19 25.94 -1.80
N TRP A 194 -23.47 26.25 -1.60
CA TRP A 194 -24.59 25.29 -1.67
C TRP A 194 -25.70 25.80 -2.59
N PRO A 195 -25.53 25.68 -3.92
CA PRO A 195 -26.46 26.24 -4.89
C PRO A 195 -27.90 25.73 -4.73
N VAL A 196 -28.13 24.50 -4.26
CA VAL A 196 -29.47 23.94 -4.08
C VAL A 196 -30.15 24.49 -2.82
N ALA A 197 -29.44 24.62 -1.70
CA ALA A 197 -29.94 25.26 -0.49
C ALA A 197 -29.90 26.80 -0.53
N SER A 198 -29.22 27.39 -1.51
CA SER A 198 -28.94 28.84 -1.60
C SER A 198 -30.18 29.72 -1.53
N GLU A 199 -31.27 29.29 -2.18
CA GLU A 199 -32.52 30.05 -2.23
C GLU A 199 -33.30 29.97 -0.91
N GLN A 200 -33.27 28.80 -0.25
CA GLN A 200 -33.83 28.66 1.10
C GLN A 200 -33.02 29.44 2.13
N LEU A 201 -31.68 29.44 2.04
CA LEU A 201 -30.82 30.23 2.92
C LEU A 201 -31.02 31.74 2.72
N ARG A 202 -31.19 32.20 1.46
CA ARG A 202 -31.58 33.59 1.19
C ARG A 202 -32.95 33.93 1.79
N ARG A 203 -33.95 33.07 1.64
CA ARG A 203 -35.27 33.25 2.27
C ARG A 203 -35.21 33.27 3.80
N MET A 204 -34.43 32.38 4.41
CA MET A 204 -34.19 32.37 5.85
C MET A 204 -33.57 33.67 6.32
N ARG A 205 -32.52 34.12 5.63
CA ARG A 205 -31.81 35.36 5.94
C ARG A 205 -32.75 36.57 5.86
N SER A 206 -33.54 36.71 4.79
CA SER A 206 -34.50 37.81 4.66
C SER A 206 -35.57 37.80 5.75
N ARG A 207 -36.04 36.62 6.19
CA ARG A 207 -37.01 36.52 7.30
C ARG A 207 -36.41 36.95 8.63
N ILE A 208 -35.16 36.57 8.91
CA ILE A 208 -34.42 36.98 10.12
C ILE A 208 -34.21 38.50 10.12
N GLU A 209 -33.83 39.09 8.97
CA GLU A 209 -33.64 40.53 8.81
C GLU A 209 -34.96 41.32 9.00
N CYS A 210 -36.10 40.76 8.61
CA CYS A 210 -37.43 41.34 8.83
C CYS A 210 -38.03 41.07 10.23
N GLY A 211 -37.36 40.28 11.08
CA GLY A 211 -37.86 39.91 12.41
C GLY A 211 -39.03 38.93 12.40
N GLU A 212 -39.27 38.23 11.28
CA GLU A 212 -40.31 37.20 11.17
C GLU A 212 -39.87 35.89 11.83
N THR A 213 -40.72 35.34 12.70
CA THR A 213 -40.47 34.04 13.32
C THR A 213 -40.62 32.92 12.30
N MET A 214 -39.57 32.11 12.12
CA MET A 214 -39.63 30.93 11.26
C MET A 214 -40.32 29.76 11.96
N SER A 215 -41.12 29.01 11.19
CA SER A 215 -41.61 27.70 11.62
C SER A 215 -40.42 26.76 11.88
N SER A 216 -40.49 25.99 12.96
CA SER A 216 -39.51 24.94 13.27
C SER A 216 -39.38 23.90 12.15
N GLN A 217 -40.47 23.68 11.40
CA GLN A 217 -40.50 22.79 10.24
C GLN A 217 -39.69 23.35 9.07
N ASP A 218 -39.80 24.65 8.78
CA ASP A 218 -39.06 25.32 7.69
C ASP A 218 -37.55 25.28 7.99
N LEU A 219 -37.17 25.54 9.26
CA LEU A 219 -35.79 25.44 9.72
C LEU A 219 -35.23 24.02 9.55
N ALA A 220 -35.99 23.02 10.01
CA ALA A 220 -35.59 21.62 9.88
C ALA A 220 -35.43 21.18 8.41
N GLN A 221 -36.32 21.65 7.53
CA GLN A 221 -36.24 21.36 6.11
C GLN A 221 -34.99 21.96 5.46
N THR A 222 -34.64 23.20 5.78
CA THR A 222 -33.43 23.83 5.25
C THR A 222 -32.15 23.16 5.76
N VAL A 223 -32.09 22.80 7.05
CA VAL A 223 -30.96 22.05 7.60
C VAL A 223 -30.84 20.66 6.96
N LEU A 224 -31.95 19.98 6.67
CA LEU A 224 -31.91 18.69 5.99
C LEU A 224 -31.37 18.82 4.56
N LEU A 225 -31.86 19.80 3.80
CA LEU A 225 -31.40 20.06 2.43
C LEU A 225 -29.89 20.35 2.40
N MET A 226 -29.45 21.17 3.34
CA MET A 226 -28.05 21.53 3.57
C MET A 226 -27.16 20.31 3.86
N LEU A 227 -27.61 19.42 4.74
CA LEU A 227 -26.86 18.21 5.10
C LEU A 227 -26.76 17.23 3.93
N LEU A 228 -27.84 17.07 3.15
CA LEU A 228 -27.86 16.22 1.97
C LEU A 228 -26.94 16.76 0.87
N GLU A 229 -26.97 18.07 0.62
CA GLU A 229 -26.08 18.71 -0.35
C GLU A 229 -24.60 18.65 0.08
N SER A 230 -24.33 18.88 1.37
CA SER A 230 -22.99 18.71 1.94
C SER A 230 -22.49 17.26 1.85
N GLN A 231 -23.37 16.28 2.00
CA GLN A 231 -23.02 14.87 1.82
C GLN A 231 -22.72 14.58 0.35
N HIS A 232 -23.59 15.00 -0.57
CA HIS A 232 -23.39 14.83 -2.00
C HIS A 232 -22.08 15.46 -2.50
N GLN A 233 -21.76 16.65 -2.01
CA GLN A 233 -20.51 17.34 -2.37
C GLN A 233 -19.27 16.55 -1.93
N ARG A 234 -19.26 16.01 -0.71
CA ARG A 234 -18.18 15.14 -0.23
C ARG A 234 -18.09 13.83 -1.02
N ASP A 235 -19.21 13.33 -1.52
CA ASP A 235 -19.22 12.14 -2.37
C ASP A 235 -18.58 12.44 -3.73
N LEU A 236 -18.95 13.57 -4.34
CA LEU A 236 -18.34 14.06 -5.58
C LEU A 236 -16.83 14.30 -5.44
N GLU A 237 -16.39 14.93 -4.34
CA GLU A 237 -14.96 15.15 -4.07
C GLU A 237 -14.21 13.82 -3.95
N ARG A 238 -14.79 12.84 -3.24
CA ARG A 238 -14.20 11.48 -3.14
C ARG A 238 -14.17 10.75 -4.47
N ASP A 239 -15.12 11.00 -5.36
CA ASP A 239 -15.18 10.43 -6.70
C ASP A 239 -14.14 11.08 -7.62
N GLN A 240 -14.02 12.41 -7.59
CA GLN A 240 -12.99 13.16 -8.29
C GLN A 240 -11.58 12.71 -7.87
N GLU A 241 -11.31 12.62 -6.57
CA GLU A 241 -10.02 12.15 -6.06
C GLU A 241 -9.71 10.70 -6.51
N ARG A 242 -10.73 9.85 -6.61
CA ARG A 242 -10.57 8.48 -7.14
C ARG A 242 -10.22 8.49 -8.62
N GLU A 243 -10.79 9.40 -9.40
CA GLU A 243 -10.53 9.54 -10.83
C GLU A 243 -9.18 10.19 -11.11
N GLU A 244 -8.80 11.22 -10.35
CA GLU A 244 -7.45 11.80 -10.40
C GLU A 244 -6.37 10.75 -10.13
N ARG A 245 -6.57 9.92 -9.11
CA ARG A 245 -5.67 8.79 -8.82
C ARG A 245 -5.64 7.75 -9.94
N ARG A 246 -6.70 7.60 -10.74
CA ARG A 246 -6.69 6.71 -11.93
C ARG A 246 -5.86 7.34 -13.05
N LEU A 247 -6.10 8.62 -13.34
CA LEU A 247 -5.38 9.36 -14.38
C LEU A 247 -3.90 9.51 -14.05
N GLU A 248 -3.53 9.74 -12.79
CA GLU A 248 -2.13 9.79 -12.34
C GLU A 248 -1.45 8.43 -12.51
N ARG A 249 -2.11 7.33 -12.11
CA ARG A 249 -1.59 5.98 -12.37
C ARG A 249 -1.40 5.69 -13.85
N GLN A 250 -2.33 6.14 -14.69
CA GLN A 250 -2.23 5.97 -16.13
C GLN A 250 -1.05 6.76 -16.70
N ARG A 251 -0.93 8.05 -16.34
CA ARG A 251 0.22 8.89 -16.72
C ARG A 251 1.54 8.27 -16.29
N TRP A 252 1.62 7.78 -15.06
CA TRP A 252 2.81 7.10 -14.56
C TRP A 252 3.13 5.83 -15.36
N HIS A 253 2.11 5.04 -15.73
CA HIS A 253 2.31 3.87 -16.59
C HIS A 253 2.82 4.26 -17.97
N ASP A 254 2.26 5.29 -18.59
CA ASP A 254 2.65 5.79 -19.91
C ASP A 254 4.09 6.34 -19.88
N GLU A 255 4.45 7.13 -18.87
CA GLU A 255 5.82 7.61 -18.65
C GLU A 255 6.81 6.45 -18.46
N MET A 256 6.44 5.43 -17.68
CA MET A 256 7.26 4.23 -17.49
C MET A 256 7.41 3.39 -18.76
N HIS A 257 6.38 3.36 -19.61
CA HIS A 257 6.47 2.75 -20.92
C HIS A 257 7.37 3.55 -21.85
N GLU A 258 7.24 4.87 -21.87
CA GLU A 258 8.07 5.74 -22.67
C GLU A 258 9.54 5.66 -22.25
N GLN A 259 9.84 5.68 -20.95
CA GLN A 259 11.20 5.47 -20.44
C GLN A 259 11.77 4.14 -20.91
N ARG A 260 11.00 3.06 -20.83
CA ARG A 260 11.45 1.75 -21.33
C ARG A 260 11.74 1.77 -22.83
N CYS A 261 10.90 2.41 -23.62
CA CYS A 261 11.13 2.57 -25.06
C CYS A 261 12.41 3.37 -25.34
N ARG A 262 12.65 4.45 -24.59
CA ARG A 262 13.88 5.26 -24.70
C ARG A 262 15.14 4.46 -24.36
N TYR A 263 15.12 3.71 -23.26
CA TYR A 263 16.25 2.85 -22.88
C TYR A 263 16.51 1.75 -23.91
N GLU A 264 15.47 1.12 -24.46
CA GLU A 264 15.67 0.09 -25.49
C GLU A 264 16.23 0.70 -26.77
N GLN A 265 15.77 1.89 -27.16
CA GLN A 265 16.31 2.63 -28.30
C GLN A 265 17.79 2.97 -28.11
N GLU A 266 18.17 3.49 -26.94
CA GLU A 266 19.56 3.79 -26.61
C GLU A 266 20.43 2.53 -26.66
N ARG A 267 19.93 1.39 -26.16
CA ARG A 267 20.64 0.11 -26.27
C ARG A 267 20.85 -0.35 -27.71
N ILE A 268 19.86 -0.14 -28.59
CA ILE A 268 19.98 -0.49 -30.01
C ILE A 268 21.02 0.42 -30.68
N GLU A 269 21.02 1.71 -30.37
CA GLU A 269 22.02 2.65 -30.87
C GLU A 269 23.42 2.31 -30.38
N ASP A 270 23.58 1.96 -29.11
CA ASP A 270 24.86 1.54 -28.54
C ASP A 270 25.38 0.27 -29.20
N ARG A 271 24.51 -0.72 -29.46
CA ARG A 271 24.90 -1.90 -30.26
C ARG A 271 25.38 -1.47 -31.64
N ARG A 272 24.67 -0.56 -32.31
CA ARG A 272 25.06 -0.06 -33.63
C ARG A 272 26.41 0.65 -33.59
N ARG A 273 26.67 1.51 -32.61
CA ARG A 273 27.95 2.22 -32.43
C ARG A 273 29.08 1.23 -32.12
N ASN A 274 28.81 0.24 -31.26
CA ASN A 274 29.77 -0.81 -30.93
C ASN A 274 30.10 -1.69 -32.13
N ASP A 275 29.10 -2.07 -32.93
CA ASP A 275 29.31 -2.86 -34.15
C ASP A 275 30.14 -2.07 -35.18
N GLN A 276 29.86 -0.77 -35.34
CA GLN A 276 30.68 0.12 -36.17
C GLN A 276 32.12 0.21 -35.67
N PHE A 277 32.31 0.35 -34.36
CA PHE A 277 33.65 0.36 -33.74
C PHE A 277 34.39 -0.96 -33.97
N MET A 278 33.73 -2.09 -33.77
CA MET A 278 34.29 -3.42 -34.01
C MET A 278 34.68 -3.64 -35.48
N GLN A 279 33.88 -3.14 -36.42
CA GLN A 279 34.22 -3.18 -37.85
C GLN A 279 35.53 -2.41 -38.14
N VAL A 280 35.65 -1.18 -37.64
CA VAL A 280 36.88 -0.37 -37.80
C VAL A 280 38.09 -1.06 -37.17
N MET A 281 37.95 -1.59 -35.96
CA MET A 281 39.02 -2.33 -35.28
C MET A 281 39.44 -3.58 -36.06
N THR A 282 38.48 -4.33 -36.60
CA THR A 282 38.77 -5.51 -37.42
C THR A 282 39.54 -5.13 -38.69
N THR A 283 39.15 -4.04 -39.35
CA THR A 283 39.89 -3.52 -40.52
C THR A 283 41.30 -3.08 -40.16
N LEU A 284 41.48 -2.35 -39.05
CA LEU A 284 42.78 -1.87 -38.60
C LEU A 284 43.72 -3.05 -38.25
N VAL A 285 43.23 -4.02 -37.49
CA VAL A 285 44.00 -5.23 -37.14
C VAL A 285 44.37 -6.03 -38.39
N GLY A 286 43.44 -6.15 -39.35
CA GLY A 286 43.71 -6.77 -40.65
C GLY A 286 44.82 -6.08 -41.44
N GLN A 287 44.84 -4.74 -41.46
CA GLN A 287 45.91 -3.96 -42.09
C GLN A 287 47.26 -4.14 -41.40
N ILE A 288 47.29 -4.14 -40.06
CA ILE A 288 48.52 -4.35 -39.27
C ILE A 288 49.07 -5.76 -39.51
N ALA A 289 48.22 -6.78 -39.48
CA ALA A 289 48.63 -8.17 -39.73
C ALA A 289 49.18 -8.37 -41.15
N ALA A 290 48.52 -7.77 -42.16
CA ALA A 290 49.01 -7.82 -43.55
C ALA A 290 50.33 -7.05 -43.73
N GLY A 291 50.55 -5.96 -42.99
CA GLY A 291 51.80 -5.21 -42.96
C GLY A 291 52.97 -6.00 -42.35
N GLN A 292 52.73 -6.75 -41.27
CA GLN A 292 53.74 -7.60 -40.64
C GLN A 292 54.16 -8.79 -41.53
N GLN A 293 53.23 -9.42 -42.25
CA GLN A 293 53.58 -10.53 -43.16
C GLN A 293 54.44 -10.08 -44.35
N ARG A 294 54.31 -8.83 -44.82
CA ARG A 294 55.20 -8.28 -45.86
C ARG A 294 56.60 -7.92 -45.36
N SER A 295 56.80 -7.75 -44.06
CA SER A 295 58.09 -7.34 -43.48
C SER A 295 58.95 -8.52 -42.97
N GLY A 296 58.42 -9.75 -42.97
CA GLY A 296 59.12 -10.97 -42.53
C GLY A 296 59.71 -11.84 -43.65
N LEU A 297 59.75 -11.33 -44.89
CA LEU A 297 60.26 -12.04 -46.08
C LEU A 297 61.54 -11.43 -46.67
N ASN A 298 62.27 -10.60 -45.89
CA ASN A 298 63.62 -10.15 -46.23
C ASN A 298 64.64 -10.74 -45.25
#